data_AF-A0A0A7KJ67-F1
#
_entry.id   AF-A0A0A7KJ67-F1
#
_cell.length_a   1.000
_cell.length_b   1.000
_cell.length_c   1.000
_cell.angle_alpha   90.00
_cell.angle_beta   90.00
_cell.angle_gamma   90.00
#
_symmetry.space_group_name_H-M   'P 1'
#
loop_
_entity.id
_entity.type
_entity.pdbx_description
1 polymer ?
#
loop_
_entity_poly.entity_id
_entity_poly.type
_entity_poly.pdbx_seq_one_letter_code
_entity_poly.pdbx_strand_id
1 'polypeptide(L)'
;MKRLNLIALSGLGLLLASCSAGSPALPDGGRPPLPTGVEVRFPAAPANAYLSLLTEDGQSVYQLSVPAGATRSEVDPDGWKAEEKNAQDVALVLPAGSVTDGAKSNIGDAQVCFLRWAMWRDGNTNGKRDDGETLNLMTHDRVAYASQPFTVVFKTATPDMQQTWKLKAGWSRAEHYVYLPQGTSTYLRSLESDPVQRYTLHVETPVTSQ
;
A
#
# COMPACT_ATOMS: atom_id res chain seq x y z
N MET A 1 -24.05 -71.29 45.79
CA MET A 1 -23.83 -71.19 44.33
C MET A 1 -24.08 -69.74 43.90
N LYS A 2 -23.17 -69.15 43.11
CA LYS A 2 -23.25 -67.80 42.47
C LYS A 2 -23.16 -66.61 43.47
N ARG A 3 -22.33 -65.58 43.32
CA ARG A 3 -21.51 -65.05 42.21
C ARG A 3 -20.32 -64.23 42.75
N LEU A 4 -19.30 -64.17 41.90
CA LEU A 4 -18.02 -63.49 42.00
C LEU A 4 -18.09 -61.95 41.80
N ASN A 5 -16.99 -61.31 42.26
CA ASN A 5 -16.31 -60.10 41.77
C ASN A 5 -16.73 -58.71 42.26
N LEU A 6 -15.93 -58.18 43.18
CA LEU A 6 -15.76 -56.76 43.46
C LEU A 6 -14.33 -56.38 42.99
N ILE A 7 -14.20 -55.75 41.82
CA ILE A 7 -12.95 -55.13 41.36
C ILE A 7 -13.05 -53.65 41.68
N ALA A 8 -12.10 -53.18 42.50
CA ALA A 8 -12.01 -51.81 42.98
C ALA A 8 -11.66 -50.84 41.84
N LEU A 9 -12.40 -49.72 41.82
CA LEU A 9 -12.11 -48.51 41.06
C LEU A 9 -10.76 -47.91 41.53
N SER A 10 -9.91 -47.56 40.58
CA SER A 10 -8.82 -46.60 40.77
C SER A 10 -8.80 -45.70 39.55
N GLY A 11 -9.00 -44.41 39.80
CA GLY A 11 -9.35 -43.42 38.79
C GLY A 11 -8.21 -43.09 37.82
N LEU A 12 -8.59 -42.90 36.56
CA LEU A 12 -7.77 -42.22 35.58
C LEU A 12 -8.37 -40.82 35.38
N GLY A 13 -7.64 -39.82 35.85
CA GLY A 13 -8.02 -38.42 35.82
C GLY A 13 -8.21 -37.89 34.41
N LEU A 14 -9.30 -37.14 34.24
CA LEU A 14 -9.48 -36.20 33.15
C LEU A 14 -8.36 -35.14 33.18
N LEU A 15 -7.53 -35.10 32.14
CA LEU A 15 -6.70 -33.93 31.84
C LEU A 15 -7.36 -33.14 30.71
N LEU A 16 -8.30 -32.28 31.10
CA LEU A 16 -8.70 -31.10 30.37
C LEU A 16 -7.65 -30.02 30.63
N ALA A 17 -6.79 -29.72 29.65
CA ALA A 17 -6.20 -28.40 29.40
C ALA A 17 -5.05 -28.51 28.39
N SER A 18 -5.28 -28.07 27.16
CA SER A 18 -4.35 -27.10 26.57
C SER A 18 -5.15 -26.18 25.66
N CYS A 19 -5.31 -24.93 26.11
CA CYS A 19 -5.65 -23.84 25.23
C CYS A 19 -4.51 -23.75 24.22
N SER A 20 -4.79 -24.06 22.96
CA SER A 20 -3.88 -23.71 21.88
C SER A 20 -3.71 -22.21 21.91
N ALA A 21 -2.52 -21.76 22.30
CA ALA A 21 -2.09 -20.39 22.12
C ALA A 21 -2.35 -20.02 20.66
N GLY A 22 -3.23 -19.06 20.44
CA GLY A 22 -3.49 -18.52 19.12
C GLY A 22 -2.16 -18.14 18.50
N SER A 23 -1.85 -18.71 17.35
CA SER A 23 -0.72 -18.24 16.54
C SER A 23 -0.86 -16.72 16.42
N PRO A 24 0.21 -15.94 16.61
CA PRO A 24 0.14 -14.51 16.37
C PRO A 24 -0.44 -14.33 14.96
N ALA A 25 -1.52 -13.56 14.85
CA ALA A 25 -2.12 -13.25 13.57
C ALA A 25 -0.99 -12.74 12.67
N LEU A 26 -0.70 -13.47 11.59
CA LEU A 26 0.19 -12.97 10.55
C LEU A 26 -0.33 -11.58 10.15
N PRO A 27 0.54 -10.58 9.93
CA PRO A 27 0.14 -9.21 9.61
C PRO A 27 -0.91 -9.12 8.49
N ASP A 28 -0.99 -10.15 7.64
CA ASP A 28 -1.81 -10.23 6.44
C ASP A 28 -3.17 -10.94 6.66
N GLY A 29 -3.58 -11.18 7.91
CA GLY A 29 -4.86 -11.82 8.22
C GLY A 29 -4.97 -13.27 7.73
N GLY A 30 -3.84 -13.99 7.70
CA GLY A 30 -3.78 -15.40 7.26
C GLY A 30 -3.85 -15.61 5.74
N ARG A 31 -3.70 -14.55 4.94
CA ARG A 31 -3.59 -14.70 3.48
C ARG A 31 -2.24 -15.32 3.09
N PRO A 32 -2.21 -16.15 2.03
CA PRO A 32 -0.94 -16.65 1.49
C PRO A 32 0.00 -15.49 1.11
N PRO A 33 1.31 -15.66 1.28
CA PRO A 33 2.29 -14.66 0.87
C PRO A 33 2.19 -14.40 -0.64
N LEU A 34 2.45 -13.15 -1.04
CA LEU A 34 2.47 -12.75 -2.45
C LEU A 34 3.71 -13.37 -3.14
N PRO A 35 3.57 -14.08 -4.27
CA PRO A 35 4.69 -14.75 -4.94
C PRO A 35 5.85 -13.83 -5.32
N THR A 36 5.55 -12.62 -5.81
CA THR A 36 6.54 -11.57 -6.14
C THR A 36 6.67 -10.50 -5.05
N GLY A 37 5.95 -10.68 -3.94
CA GLY A 37 5.86 -9.69 -2.87
C GLY A 37 4.94 -8.51 -3.16
N VAL A 38 4.49 -8.26 -4.41
CA VAL A 38 3.64 -7.11 -4.78
C VAL A 38 2.41 -7.53 -5.61
N GLU A 39 1.23 -7.05 -5.22
CA GLU A 39 -0.05 -7.30 -5.90
C GLU A 39 -0.74 -5.97 -6.20
N VAL A 40 -1.29 -5.83 -7.41
CA VAL A 40 -2.10 -4.68 -7.80
C VAL A 40 -3.49 -5.18 -8.16
N ARG A 41 -4.51 -4.66 -7.48
CA ARG A 41 -5.92 -5.01 -7.66
C ARG A 41 -6.65 -3.92 -8.44
N PHE A 42 -7.63 -4.31 -9.23
CA PHE A 42 -8.39 -3.40 -10.09
C PHE A 42 -9.76 -4.00 -10.45
N PRO A 43 -10.74 -3.20 -10.90
CA PRO A 43 -11.94 -3.70 -11.56
C PRO A 43 -11.57 -4.55 -12.78
N ALA A 44 -12.49 -5.40 -13.25
CA ALA A 44 -12.25 -6.28 -14.39
C ALA A 44 -11.61 -5.53 -15.58
N ALA A 45 -10.39 -5.93 -15.95
CA ALA A 45 -9.60 -5.23 -16.95
C ALA A 45 -10.27 -5.33 -18.34
N PRO A 46 -10.28 -4.25 -19.14
CA PRO A 46 -10.75 -4.31 -20.52
C PRO A 46 -9.80 -5.15 -21.39
N ALA A 47 -10.22 -5.45 -22.63
CA ALA A 47 -9.29 -6.00 -23.63
C ALA A 47 -8.16 -5.00 -23.92
N ASN A 48 -6.97 -5.51 -24.26
CA ASN A 48 -5.75 -4.73 -24.51
C ASN A 48 -5.38 -3.78 -23.35
N ALA A 49 -5.59 -4.21 -22.11
CA ALA A 49 -5.23 -3.44 -20.94
C ALA A 49 -3.74 -3.60 -20.59
N TYR A 50 -3.18 -2.52 -20.06
CA TYR A 50 -1.86 -2.51 -19.45
C TYR A 50 -1.93 -1.84 -18.08
N LEU A 51 -1.05 -2.32 -17.20
CA LEU A 51 -0.75 -1.69 -15.94
C LEU A 51 0.63 -1.05 -16.04
N SER A 52 0.71 0.25 -15.76
CA SER A 52 1.97 1.00 -15.77
C SER A 52 2.23 1.60 -14.40
N LEU A 53 3.50 1.57 -13.99
CA LEU A 53 4.00 2.36 -12.87
C LEU A 53 4.55 3.66 -13.44
N LEU A 54 3.99 4.77 -12.99
CA LEU A 54 4.28 6.10 -13.50
C LEU A 54 5.04 6.92 -12.47
N THR A 55 5.98 7.74 -12.92
CA THR A 55 6.50 8.88 -12.18
C THR A 55 5.42 9.95 -11.98
N GLU A 56 5.69 10.95 -11.13
CA GLU A 56 4.74 12.04 -10.90
C GLU A 56 4.46 12.89 -12.16
N ASP A 57 5.43 13.02 -13.07
CA ASP A 57 5.26 13.68 -14.38
C ASP A 57 4.61 12.77 -15.45
N GLY A 58 4.29 11.52 -15.09
CA GLY A 58 3.51 10.60 -15.94
C GLY A 58 4.33 9.73 -16.89
N GLN A 59 5.67 9.74 -16.80
CA GLN A 59 6.50 8.80 -17.54
C GLN A 59 6.32 7.36 -16.99
N SER A 60 6.17 6.38 -17.88
CA SER A 60 6.12 4.97 -17.49
C SER A 60 7.52 4.43 -17.23
N VAL A 61 7.76 3.90 -16.03
CA VAL A 61 9.03 3.27 -15.62
C VAL A 61 8.93 1.76 -15.54
N TYR A 62 7.71 1.23 -15.47
CA TYR A 62 7.40 -0.19 -15.55
C TYR A 62 6.06 -0.38 -16.24
N GLN A 63 5.89 -1.47 -17.00
CA GLN A 63 4.66 -1.80 -17.71
C GLN A 63 4.46 -3.31 -17.80
N LEU A 64 3.22 -3.74 -17.64
CA LEU A 64 2.79 -5.13 -17.75
C LEU A 64 1.48 -5.22 -18.54
N SER A 65 1.38 -6.15 -19.48
CA SER A 65 0.11 -6.46 -20.14
C SER A 65 -0.82 -7.21 -19.18
N VAL A 66 -2.09 -6.82 -19.15
CA VAL A 66 -3.10 -7.39 -18.26
C VAL A 66 -4.15 -8.15 -19.08
N PRO A 67 -4.38 -9.45 -18.80
CA PRO A 67 -5.42 -10.21 -19.48
C PRO A 67 -6.82 -9.61 -19.26
N ALA A 68 -7.64 -9.62 -20.31
CA ALA A 68 -9.03 -9.16 -20.22
C ALA A 68 -9.79 -9.94 -19.13
N GLY A 69 -10.59 -9.22 -18.32
CA GLY A 69 -11.35 -9.79 -17.22
C GLY A 69 -10.56 -10.09 -15.95
N ALA A 70 -9.23 -9.95 -15.96
CA ALA A 70 -8.44 -10.04 -14.73
C ALA A 70 -8.84 -8.92 -13.74
N THR A 71 -8.76 -9.21 -12.45
CA THR A 71 -9.05 -8.26 -11.36
C THR A 71 -7.85 -7.98 -10.46
N ARG A 72 -6.72 -8.61 -10.79
CA ARG A 72 -5.44 -8.41 -10.12
C ARG A 72 -4.28 -8.84 -11.03
N SER A 73 -3.10 -8.30 -10.72
CA SER A 73 -1.82 -8.75 -11.27
C SER A 73 -0.79 -8.83 -10.15
N GLU A 74 0.04 -9.86 -10.22
CA GLU A 74 1.31 -9.92 -9.49
C GLU A 74 2.35 -9.16 -10.32
N VAL A 75 3.20 -8.38 -9.66
CA VAL A 75 4.20 -7.54 -10.32
C VAL A 75 5.57 -7.73 -9.68
N ASP A 76 6.63 -7.67 -10.47
CA ASP A 76 8.00 -7.86 -10.00
C ASP A 76 8.61 -6.52 -9.58
N PRO A 77 8.91 -6.31 -8.28
CA PRO A 77 9.50 -5.06 -7.80
C PRO A 77 10.91 -4.78 -8.33
N ASP A 78 11.61 -5.78 -8.86
CA ASP A 78 12.92 -5.56 -9.48
C ASP A 78 12.81 -4.68 -10.74
N GLY A 79 11.63 -4.64 -11.37
CA GLY A 79 11.36 -3.89 -12.59
C GLY A 79 11.49 -2.36 -12.45
N TRP A 80 11.48 -1.80 -11.24
CA TRP A 80 11.61 -0.36 -11.01
C TRP A 80 12.69 0.01 -9.98
N LYS A 81 13.53 -0.93 -9.53
CA LYS A 81 14.63 -0.62 -8.59
C LYS A 81 15.61 0.42 -9.12
N ALA A 82 15.80 0.51 -10.44
CA ALA A 82 16.68 1.51 -11.04
C ALA A 82 16.19 2.96 -10.82
N GLU A 83 14.92 3.16 -10.43
CA GLU A 83 14.34 4.48 -10.18
C GLU A 83 14.78 5.12 -8.86
N GLU A 84 15.53 4.39 -8.02
CA GLU A 84 16.17 4.95 -6.82
C GLU A 84 17.08 6.13 -7.17
N LYS A 85 17.71 6.11 -8.34
CA LYS A 85 18.56 7.21 -8.86
C LYS A 85 17.81 8.53 -9.05
N ASN A 86 16.48 8.48 -9.15
CA ASN A 86 15.61 9.63 -9.35
C ASN A 86 15.02 10.14 -8.02
N ALA A 87 15.46 9.60 -6.88
CA ALA A 87 15.09 10.12 -5.57
C ALA A 87 15.60 11.55 -5.39
N GLN A 88 14.75 12.40 -4.84
CA GLN A 88 15.02 13.81 -4.61
C GLN A 88 15.01 14.11 -3.12
N ASP A 89 15.67 15.19 -2.70
CA ASP A 89 15.57 15.70 -1.33
C ASP A 89 14.09 15.85 -0.93
N VAL A 90 13.72 15.30 0.23
CA VAL A 90 12.35 15.34 0.75
C VAL A 90 11.80 16.77 0.77
N ALA A 91 12.62 17.77 1.09
CA ALA A 91 12.20 19.17 1.12
C ALA A 91 11.79 19.71 -0.26
N LEU A 92 12.32 19.14 -1.36
CA LEU A 92 12.02 19.56 -2.73
C LEU A 92 10.74 18.91 -3.29
N VAL A 93 10.32 17.77 -2.73
CA VAL A 93 9.10 17.07 -3.18
C VAL A 93 7.85 17.43 -2.37
N LEU A 94 8.00 18.20 -1.29
CA LEU A 94 6.84 18.69 -0.55
C LEU A 94 5.95 19.54 -1.46
N PRO A 95 4.61 19.44 -1.35
CA PRO A 95 3.71 20.26 -2.14
C PRO A 95 4.03 21.76 -2.00
N ALA A 96 3.93 22.50 -3.09
CA ALA A 96 4.18 23.94 -3.07
C ALA A 96 3.29 24.64 -2.02
N GLY A 97 3.89 25.58 -1.28
CA GLY A 97 3.19 26.29 -0.20
C GLY A 97 3.04 25.48 1.10
N SER A 98 3.69 24.31 1.21
CA SER A 98 3.72 23.55 2.45
C SER A 98 4.49 24.29 3.54
N VAL A 99 3.94 24.28 4.76
CA VAL A 99 4.64 24.77 5.96
C VAL A 99 5.02 23.59 6.85
N THR A 100 6.32 23.35 7.01
CA THR A 100 6.84 22.23 7.80
C THR A 100 6.74 22.52 9.31
N ASP A 101 6.21 21.57 10.07
CA ASP A 101 6.26 21.54 11.54
C ASP A 101 7.62 20.94 11.95
N GLY A 102 8.64 21.80 11.97
CA GLY A 102 10.04 21.41 12.14
C GLY A 102 10.35 20.66 13.44
N ALA A 103 9.55 20.84 14.50
CA ALA A 103 9.72 20.12 15.77
C ALA A 103 9.28 18.65 15.70
N LYS A 104 8.38 18.30 14.77
CA LYS A 104 7.89 16.92 14.55
C LYS A 104 8.49 16.27 13.30
N SER A 105 9.21 17.05 12.51
CA SER A 105 9.87 16.58 11.31
C SER A 105 11.30 16.14 11.63
N ASN A 106 11.68 14.98 11.12
CA ASN A 106 13.04 14.46 11.09
C ASN A 106 13.32 13.96 9.67
N ILE A 107 13.84 14.86 8.85
CA ILE A 107 14.11 14.61 7.43
C ILE A 107 15.59 14.27 7.21
N GLY A 108 16.51 15.00 7.86
CA GLY A 108 17.95 14.87 7.61
C GLY A 108 18.28 15.02 6.12
N ASP A 109 19.22 14.22 5.63
CA ASP A 109 19.60 14.14 4.20
C ASP A 109 18.74 13.10 3.43
N ALA A 110 17.52 12.83 3.90
CA ALA A 110 16.67 11.81 3.28
C ALA A 110 16.25 12.25 1.87
N GLN A 111 16.31 11.28 0.95
CA GLN A 111 15.81 11.41 -0.40
C GLN A 111 14.63 10.47 -0.60
N VAL A 112 13.69 10.86 -1.45
CA VAL A 112 12.46 10.12 -1.70
C VAL A 112 12.11 10.12 -3.19
N CYS A 113 11.58 8.99 -3.66
CA CYS A 113 10.98 8.84 -4.98
C CYS A 113 9.57 8.28 -4.81
N PHE A 114 8.58 8.90 -5.46
CA PHE A 114 7.20 8.42 -5.48
C PHE A 114 6.81 8.02 -6.89
N LEU A 115 6.19 6.86 -6.99
CA LEU A 115 5.59 6.33 -8.21
C LEU A 115 4.14 5.93 -7.94
N ARG A 116 3.34 5.90 -9.00
CA ARG A 116 1.89 5.61 -8.91
C ARG A 116 1.45 4.63 -9.99
N TRP A 117 0.55 3.73 -9.63
CA TRP A 117 -0.05 2.83 -10.60
C TRP A 117 -1.11 3.54 -11.45
N ALA A 118 -1.15 3.19 -12.73
CA ALA A 118 -2.20 3.56 -13.66
C ALA A 118 -2.55 2.37 -14.55
N MET A 119 -3.83 2.21 -14.85
CA MET A 119 -4.29 1.27 -15.87
C MET A 119 -4.76 2.04 -17.09
N TRP A 120 -4.46 1.51 -18.27
CA TRP A 120 -4.82 2.12 -19.55
C TRP A 120 -5.15 1.04 -20.57
N ARG A 121 -5.88 1.43 -21.63
CA ARG A 121 -6.29 0.53 -22.72
C ARG A 121 -5.61 0.96 -24.01
N ASP A 122 -4.79 0.09 -24.55
CA ASP A 122 -4.11 0.26 -25.83
C ASP A 122 -5.12 0.10 -26.98
N GLY A 123 -5.67 1.23 -27.44
CA GLY A 123 -6.73 1.27 -28.44
C GLY A 123 -6.22 1.06 -29.86
N ASN A 124 -4.94 1.38 -30.12
CA ASN A 124 -4.31 1.27 -31.43
C ASN A 124 -3.30 0.10 -31.54
N THR A 125 -3.12 -0.66 -30.45
CA THR A 125 -2.25 -1.84 -30.36
C THR A 125 -0.76 -1.53 -30.59
N ASN A 126 -0.29 -0.34 -30.22
CA ASN A 126 1.10 0.07 -30.41
C ASN A 126 2.00 -0.23 -29.19
N GLY A 127 1.42 -0.75 -28.09
CA GLY A 127 2.12 -1.09 -26.85
C GLY A 127 2.57 0.11 -26.02
N LYS A 128 2.11 1.33 -26.35
CA LYS A 128 2.48 2.59 -25.68
C LYS A 128 1.23 3.29 -25.19
N ARG A 129 1.34 3.91 -24.02
CA ARG A 129 0.26 4.72 -23.44
C ARG A 129 0.15 6.04 -24.20
N ASP A 130 -0.90 6.19 -24.99
CA ASP A 130 -1.22 7.44 -25.67
C ASP A 130 -2.21 8.31 -24.87
N ASP A 131 -2.34 9.58 -25.27
CA ASP A 131 -3.28 10.51 -24.66
C ASP A 131 -4.72 10.01 -24.76
N GLY A 132 -5.44 10.02 -23.63
CA GLY A 132 -6.83 9.55 -23.55
C GLY A 132 -7.01 8.04 -23.35
N GLU A 133 -5.93 7.25 -23.33
CA GLU A 133 -6.02 5.80 -23.12
C GLU A 133 -6.05 5.39 -21.63
N THR A 134 -5.68 6.32 -20.74
CA THR A 134 -5.67 6.07 -19.30
C THR A 134 -7.10 5.93 -18.78
N LEU A 135 -7.38 4.81 -18.10
CA LEU A 135 -8.68 4.58 -17.48
C LEU A 135 -8.87 5.52 -16.30
N ASN A 136 -10.12 5.89 -16.02
CA ASN A 136 -10.47 6.66 -14.82
C ASN A 136 -10.43 5.79 -13.57
N LEU A 137 -9.24 5.33 -13.23
CA LEU A 137 -8.91 4.58 -12.04
C LEU A 137 -7.75 5.27 -11.33
N MET A 138 -7.84 5.35 -10.02
CA MET A 138 -6.81 5.91 -9.15
C MET A 138 -6.41 4.92 -8.07
N THR A 139 -5.22 5.13 -7.51
CA THR A 139 -4.82 4.53 -6.25
C THR A 139 -4.38 5.65 -5.31
N HIS A 140 -4.75 5.53 -4.04
CA HIS A 140 -4.34 6.48 -3.01
C HIS A 140 -2.92 6.21 -2.51
N ASP A 141 -2.52 4.94 -2.54
CA ASP A 141 -1.21 4.49 -2.10
C ASP A 141 -0.14 4.81 -3.16
N ARG A 142 1.09 5.01 -2.71
CA ARG A 142 2.25 5.22 -3.59
C ARG A 142 3.22 4.05 -3.50
N VAL A 143 3.87 3.72 -4.61
CA VAL A 143 5.13 2.98 -4.54
C VAL A 143 6.18 4.01 -4.16
N ALA A 144 6.84 3.84 -3.03
CA ALA A 144 7.76 4.83 -2.49
C ALA A 144 9.13 4.22 -2.25
N TYR A 145 10.18 4.96 -2.57
CA TYR A 145 11.53 4.70 -2.12
C TYR A 145 11.97 5.82 -1.18
N ALA A 146 12.65 5.47 -0.09
CA ALA A 146 13.38 6.43 0.72
C ALA A 146 14.83 5.97 0.93
N SER A 147 15.80 6.88 0.80
CA SER A 147 17.23 6.55 1.00
C SER A 147 17.54 6.17 2.46
N GLN A 148 16.80 6.75 3.40
CA GLN A 148 16.85 6.46 4.83
C GLN A 148 15.46 6.68 5.46
N PRO A 149 15.19 6.14 6.66
CA PRO A 149 13.92 6.38 7.32
C PRO A 149 13.76 7.86 7.65
N PHE A 150 12.58 8.42 7.41
CA PHE A 150 12.30 9.81 7.76
C PHE A 150 10.86 9.99 8.23
N THR A 151 10.62 11.13 8.89
CA THR A 151 9.27 11.61 9.17
C THR A 151 9.21 13.09 8.82
N VAL A 152 8.19 13.51 8.08
CA VAL A 152 7.92 14.93 7.87
C VAL A 152 6.47 15.22 8.21
N VAL A 153 6.27 16.29 8.97
CA VAL A 153 4.95 16.82 9.28
C VAL A 153 4.86 18.20 8.66
N PHE A 154 3.86 18.44 7.83
CA PHE A 154 3.67 19.71 7.15
C PHE A 154 2.19 20.04 6.98
N LYS A 155 1.89 21.30 6.68
CA LYS A 155 0.52 21.76 6.41
C LYS A 155 0.35 22.24 4.98
N THR A 156 -0.80 21.97 4.40
CA THR A 156 -1.25 22.56 3.13
C THR A 156 -2.49 23.40 3.36
N ALA A 157 -2.66 24.50 2.61
CA ALA A 157 -3.77 25.44 2.81
C ALA A 157 -5.04 25.09 2.03
N THR A 158 -4.95 24.30 0.96
CA THR A 158 -6.10 23.94 0.12
C THR A 158 -5.99 22.50 -0.37
N PRO A 159 -6.75 21.56 0.20
CA PRO A 159 -7.54 21.71 1.45
C PRO A 159 -6.63 21.97 2.68
N ASP A 160 -7.21 22.56 3.73
CA ASP A 160 -6.52 22.71 5.02
C ASP A 160 -6.26 21.32 5.61
N MET A 161 -4.99 20.92 5.60
CA MET A 161 -4.54 19.58 5.97
C MET A 161 -3.26 19.67 6.79
N GLN A 162 -3.20 18.91 7.87
CA GLN A 162 -1.93 18.50 8.47
C GLN A 162 -1.57 17.12 7.92
N GLN A 163 -0.42 17.03 7.27
CA GLN A 163 0.08 15.82 6.63
C GLN A 163 1.28 15.28 7.41
N THR A 164 1.33 13.96 7.56
CA THR A 164 2.46 13.23 8.13
C THR A 164 2.92 12.19 7.12
N TRP A 165 4.17 12.28 6.66
CA TRP A 165 4.80 11.19 5.91
C TRP A 165 5.78 10.48 6.81
N LYS A 166 5.71 9.15 6.87
CA LYS A 166 6.59 8.31 7.67
C LYS A 166 7.03 7.11 6.85
N LEU A 167 8.21 7.22 6.24
CA LEU A 167 8.73 6.19 5.35
C LEU A 167 9.90 5.44 5.96
N LYS A 168 9.96 4.13 5.68
CA LYS A 168 11.13 3.29 5.95
C LYS A 168 12.14 3.41 4.82
N ALA A 169 13.40 3.08 5.08
CA ALA A 169 14.41 2.99 4.03
C ALA A 169 14.08 1.89 3.01
N GLY A 170 14.45 2.12 1.75
CA GLY A 170 14.20 1.24 0.62
C GLY A 170 12.79 1.36 0.06
N TRP A 171 12.44 0.44 -0.83
CA TRP A 171 11.12 0.40 -1.48
C TRP A 171 10.02 -0.09 -0.53
N SER A 172 8.88 0.60 -0.56
CA SER A 172 7.70 0.32 0.26
C SER A 172 6.40 0.68 -0.47
N ARG A 173 5.28 0.14 0.02
CA ARG A 173 3.97 0.74 -0.22
C ARG A 173 3.83 1.84 0.81
N ALA A 174 3.68 3.06 0.32
CA ALA A 174 3.30 4.20 1.13
C ALA A 174 1.76 4.24 1.15
N GLU A 175 1.19 3.64 2.19
CA GLU A 175 -0.25 3.57 2.43
C GLU A 175 -0.79 4.94 2.83
N HIS A 176 -1.91 5.30 2.23
CA HIS A 176 -2.53 6.60 2.39
C HIS A 176 -3.79 6.55 3.26
N TYR A 177 -3.89 7.48 4.22
CA TYR A 177 -5.10 7.67 5.01
C TYR A 177 -5.45 9.15 5.11
N VAL A 178 -6.75 9.48 5.00
CA VAL A 178 -7.29 10.84 5.19
C VAL A 178 -8.56 10.75 6.04
N TYR A 179 -8.68 11.65 7.01
CA TYR A 179 -9.90 11.82 7.80
C TYR A 179 -10.05 13.24 8.33
N LEU A 180 -11.28 13.64 8.65
CA LEU A 180 -11.58 14.88 9.35
C LEU A 180 -11.93 14.56 10.81
N PRO A 181 -11.11 14.94 11.80
CA PRO A 181 -11.48 14.79 13.20
C PRO A 181 -12.75 15.57 13.54
N GLN A 182 -13.61 14.98 14.37
CA GLN A 182 -14.84 15.61 14.81
C GLN A 182 -14.57 16.97 15.48
N GLY A 183 -15.32 18.01 15.08
CA GLY A 183 -15.19 19.35 15.65
C GLY A 183 -13.97 20.13 15.14
N THR A 184 -13.32 19.69 14.07
CA THR A 184 -12.21 20.39 13.43
C THR A 184 -12.53 20.76 11.99
N SER A 185 -11.81 21.72 11.43
CA SER A 185 -11.84 22.06 9.99
C SER A 185 -10.59 21.59 9.23
N THR A 186 -9.60 21.07 9.96
CA THR A 186 -8.31 20.65 9.42
C THR A 186 -8.30 19.15 9.25
N TYR A 187 -8.16 18.68 8.02
CA TYR A 187 -8.00 17.26 7.72
C TYR A 187 -6.66 16.75 8.23
N LEU A 188 -6.64 15.49 8.65
CA LEU A 188 -5.42 14.77 8.94
C LEU A 188 -5.16 13.77 7.82
N ARG A 189 -3.95 13.82 7.27
CA ARG A 189 -3.50 12.91 6.22
C ARG A 189 -2.21 12.22 6.64
N SER A 190 -2.13 10.91 6.42
CA SER A 190 -0.89 10.17 6.57
C SER A 190 -0.49 9.44 5.29
N LEU A 191 0.82 9.29 5.12
CA LEU A 191 1.44 8.49 4.07
C LEU A 191 2.55 7.66 4.74
N GLU A 192 2.29 6.38 4.98
CA GLU A 192 3.14 5.54 5.84
C GLU A 192 3.60 4.27 5.14
N SER A 193 4.86 3.87 5.38
CA SER A 193 5.36 2.61 4.83
C SER A 193 4.68 1.40 5.45
N ASP A 194 4.05 0.59 4.62
CA ASP A 194 3.38 -0.65 5.00
C ASP A 194 4.22 -1.88 4.58
N PRO A 195 4.24 -2.97 5.38
CA PRO A 195 4.93 -4.20 5.02
C PRO A 195 4.28 -4.95 3.87
N VAL A 196 2.96 -4.80 3.65
CA VAL A 196 2.22 -5.49 2.60
C VAL A 196 2.19 -4.60 1.35
N GLN A 197 2.75 -5.07 0.25
CA GLN A 197 2.77 -4.32 -1.01
C GLN A 197 1.53 -4.64 -1.86
N ARG A 198 0.36 -4.31 -1.33
CA ARG A 198 -0.92 -4.51 -2.04
C ARG A 198 -1.55 -3.17 -2.39
N TYR A 199 -1.64 -2.90 -3.68
CA TYR A 199 -2.25 -1.68 -4.22
C TYR A 199 -3.66 -1.99 -4.70
N THR A 200 -4.56 -1.01 -4.61
CA THR A 200 -5.89 -1.10 -5.21
C THR A 200 -6.14 0.12 -6.08
N LEU A 201 -6.46 -0.14 -7.34
CA LEU A 201 -7.00 0.85 -8.27
C LEU A 201 -8.52 0.79 -8.19
N HIS A 202 -9.16 1.95 -8.12
CA HIS A 202 -10.61 2.09 -8.08
C HIS A 202 -11.01 3.40 -8.76
N VAL A 203 -12.30 3.54 -9.09
CA VAL A 203 -12.83 4.83 -9.57
C VAL A 203 -12.64 5.90 -8.50
N GLU A 204 -12.60 7.17 -8.92
CA GLU A 204 -12.40 8.29 -8.01
C GLU A 204 -13.36 8.23 -6.82
N THR A 205 -12.78 8.24 -5.62
CA THR A 205 -13.52 8.43 -4.38
C THR A 205 -13.34 9.87 -3.94
N PRO A 206 -14.35 10.49 -3.30
CA PRO A 206 -14.18 11.82 -2.72
C PRO A 206 -12.90 11.87 -1.88
N VAL A 207 -12.19 13.00 -1.95
CA VAL A 207 -10.96 13.26 -1.16
C VAL A 207 -11.21 13.05 0.35
N THR A 208 -12.47 13.09 0.76
CA THR A 208 -12.93 13.07 2.15
C THR A 208 -14.13 12.15 2.27
N SER A 209 -14.06 11.14 3.13
CA SER A 209 -15.26 10.50 3.69
C SER A 209 -15.95 11.54 4.57
N GLN A 210 -17.16 11.96 4.20
CA GLN A 210 -18.03 12.74 5.10
C GLN A 210 -18.73 11.81 6.09
#